data_AF-A0A7W7M6D8-F1
#
_entry.id   AF-A0A7W7M6D8-F1
#
_cell.length_a   1.000
_cell.length_b   1.000
_cell.length_c   1.000
_cell.angle_alpha   90.00
_cell.angle_beta   90.00
_cell.angle_gamma   90.00
#
_symmetry.space_group_name_H-M   'P 1'
#
loop_
_entity.id
_entity.type
_entity.pdbx_description
1 polymer ?
#
loop_
_entity_poly.entity_id
_entity_poly.type
_entity_poly.pdbx_seq_one_letter_code
_entity_poly.pdbx_strand_id
1 'polypeptide(L)'
;MVRNILPSSGICLLPHCAYLSQTSRMIEIYRALRDRGVIPRVATHGGTHESALRAAGIDYDLVGPRMDDERCARFLREQPSTGPVGQSAYSDAELRAYVLAEADYFTAHRIHTAVTGFTLTTTLSTRLAGVRLVSEHSASWVPPIFERGLLPAPSQPLLGIRSAWLANRMPPRVRFYCGGFNRLARELGVPGIPSVAALVLGDLTLVTEDPVVLGVSRRDIEAWRPGRGYRPETRLRVTGPLFAHLPIPLPAEIAEFLDVPVPAGAHGSPGPVETTVSAGLAHADQPGRSRRSRRPVIYVAITSSPPSLVRAVVRALRPLGARILVAATVHDLADLADDQVMVGGVLPSHLVMPRVDLAVTAGGQGSVQTAMAAGVPLLGIPLQLEQDLNVTLLERRGAARWVAPRQAGSSRLTALASELLTDGRYRRAAEAIREVYAATDGPANAAEQILSVRP
;
A
#
# COMPACT_ATOMS: atom_id res chain seq x y z
N MET A 1 15.66 37.27 8.31
CA MET A 1 14.44 36.44 8.37
C MET A 1 14.73 35.23 9.25
N VAL A 2 14.34 35.27 10.52
CA VAL A 2 14.60 34.19 11.47
C VAL A 2 13.65 33.05 11.11
N ARG A 3 14.17 31.94 10.56
CA ARG A 3 13.40 30.70 10.45
C ARG A 3 13.01 30.32 11.88
N ASN A 4 11.73 30.34 12.21
CA ASN A 4 11.23 29.71 13.43
C ASN A 4 11.63 28.24 13.37
N ILE A 5 12.70 27.87 14.06
CA ILE A 5 13.12 26.48 14.21
C ILE A 5 12.13 25.87 15.19
N LEU A 6 11.06 25.28 14.65
CA LEU A 6 10.19 24.41 15.44
C LEU A 6 11.08 23.34 16.11
N PRO A 7 10.91 23.08 17.42
CA PRO A 7 11.72 22.08 18.11
C PRO A 7 11.59 20.74 17.39
N SER A 8 12.72 20.04 17.20
CA SER A 8 12.72 18.72 16.57
C SER A 8 11.81 17.79 17.36
N SER A 9 10.79 17.27 16.70
CA SER A 9 9.69 16.51 17.30
C SER A 9 10.08 15.16 17.91
N GLY A 10 11.36 14.76 17.84
CA GLY A 10 11.83 13.43 18.24
C GLY A 10 11.19 12.28 17.47
N ILE A 11 10.46 12.58 16.40
CA ILE A 11 9.78 11.63 15.52
C ILE A 11 10.56 11.53 14.21
N CYS A 12 10.84 10.30 13.77
CA CYS A 12 11.45 10.01 12.47
C CYS A 12 10.53 9.10 11.65
N LEU A 13 10.14 9.52 10.45
CA LEU A 13 9.49 8.66 9.47
C LEU A 13 10.57 7.97 8.61
N LEU A 14 10.47 6.66 8.46
CA LEU A 14 11.38 5.83 7.68
C LEU A 14 10.64 5.15 6.53
N PRO A 15 10.37 5.85 5.41
CA PRO A 15 9.81 5.24 4.21
C PRO A 15 10.80 4.24 3.58
N HIS A 16 10.30 3.05 3.25
CA HIS A 16 11.05 2.10 2.43
C HIS A 16 10.82 2.42 0.94
N CYS A 17 11.69 3.23 0.35
CA CYS A 17 11.51 3.81 -0.98
C CYS A 17 11.57 2.80 -2.15
N ALA A 18 11.87 1.52 -1.91
CA ALA A 18 11.63 0.46 -2.90
C ALA A 18 10.13 0.22 -3.20
N TYR A 19 9.22 0.70 -2.35
CA TYR A 19 7.77 0.57 -2.56
C TYR A 19 7.12 1.95 -2.64
N LEU A 20 6.41 2.22 -3.75
CA LEU A 20 5.61 3.43 -3.88
C LEU A 20 4.53 3.50 -2.79
N SER A 21 3.96 2.36 -2.42
CA SER A 21 2.90 2.29 -1.42
C SER A 21 3.39 2.66 -0.01
N GLN A 22 4.56 2.18 0.40
CA GLN A 22 5.20 2.55 1.68
C GLN A 22 5.61 4.03 1.68
N THR A 23 6.17 4.50 0.58
CA THR A 23 6.61 5.90 0.45
C THR A 23 5.43 6.86 0.53
N SER A 24 4.37 6.60 -0.23
CA SER A 24 3.18 7.45 -0.28
C SER A 24 2.41 7.51 1.03
N ARG A 25 2.32 6.41 1.79
CA ARG A 25 1.70 6.44 3.13
C ARG A 25 2.49 7.28 4.12
N MET A 26 3.83 7.23 4.07
CA MET A 26 4.66 8.12 4.89
C MET A 26 4.47 9.59 4.51
N ILE A 27 4.22 9.91 3.23
CA ILE A 27 3.87 11.26 2.80
C ILE A 27 2.55 11.72 3.45
N GLU A 28 1.52 10.87 3.49
CA GLU A 28 0.25 11.22 4.14
C GLU A 28 0.40 11.40 5.65
N ILE A 29 1.16 10.52 6.33
CA ILE A 29 1.47 10.66 7.76
C ILE A 29 2.28 11.94 8.02
N TYR A 30 3.25 12.25 7.17
CA TYR A 30 4.04 13.49 7.26
C TYR A 30 3.14 14.73 7.19
N ARG A 31 2.23 14.77 6.20
CA ARG A 31 1.27 15.87 6.03
C ARG A 31 0.39 16.02 7.27
N ALA A 32 -0.18 14.92 7.77
CA ALA A 32 -1.04 14.93 8.94
C ALA A 32 -0.32 15.36 10.24
N LEU A 33 0.95 14.98 10.42
CA LEU A 33 1.78 15.46 11.53
C LEU A 33 2.06 16.96 11.39
N ARG A 34 2.43 17.41 10.18
CA ARG A 34 2.71 18.82 9.88
C ARG A 34 1.49 19.70 10.12
N ASP A 35 0.31 19.26 9.71
CA ASP A 35 -0.95 19.98 9.90
C ASP A 35 -1.32 20.11 11.38
N ARG A 36 -0.75 19.24 12.24
CA ARG A 36 -0.81 19.33 13.71
C ARG A 36 0.37 20.12 14.33
N GLY A 37 1.15 20.83 13.52
CA GLY A 37 2.28 21.66 13.95
C GLY A 37 3.57 20.88 14.26
N VAL A 38 3.64 19.60 13.88
CA VAL A 38 4.77 18.72 14.15
C VAL A 38 5.50 18.40 12.85
N ILE A 39 6.74 18.84 12.72
CA ILE A 39 7.59 18.48 11.57
C ILE A 39 8.44 17.27 11.99
N PRO A 40 8.15 16.05 11.50
CA PRO A 40 8.99 14.90 11.75
C PRO A 40 10.25 14.97 10.87
N ARG A 41 11.33 14.32 11.32
CA ARG A 41 12.44 13.98 10.42
C ARG A 41 12.01 12.88 9.47
N VAL A 42 12.59 12.86 8.27
CA VAL A 42 12.40 11.79 7.30
C VAL A 42 13.76 11.23 6.94
N ALA A 43 13.94 9.93 7.09
CA ALA A 43 15.19 9.24 6.81
C ALA A 43 14.92 7.98 5.98
N THR A 44 15.78 7.65 5.02
CA THR A 44 15.60 6.46 4.18
C THR A 44 16.93 5.89 3.75
N HIS A 45 16.94 4.62 3.36
CA HIS A 45 18.09 4.00 2.70
C HIS A 45 18.20 4.40 1.23
N GLY A 46 17.25 5.17 0.71
CA GLY A 46 17.08 5.46 -0.71
C GLY A 46 16.17 4.44 -1.38
N GLY A 47 15.94 4.62 -2.69
CA GLY A 47 15.22 3.66 -3.50
C GLY A 47 14.44 4.27 -4.66
N THR A 48 13.88 3.40 -5.49
CA THR A 48 13.23 3.72 -6.77
C THR A 48 12.16 4.81 -6.69
N HIS A 49 11.48 4.97 -5.55
CA HIS A 49 10.39 5.93 -5.38
C HIS A 49 10.74 7.17 -4.54
N GLU A 50 12.02 7.48 -4.32
CA GLU A 50 12.46 8.73 -3.66
C GLU A 50 11.93 10.00 -4.33
N SER A 51 11.67 9.95 -5.65
CA SER A 51 11.08 11.07 -6.40
C SER A 51 9.71 11.47 -5.86
N ALA A 52 8.95 10.55 -5.26
CA ALA A 52 7.65 10.86 -4.65
C ALA A 52 7.80 11.77 -3.41
N LEU A 53 8.85 11.59 -2.60
CA LEU A 53 9.14 12.49 -1.47
C LEU A 53 9.48 13.90 -1.95
N ARG A 54 10.34 13.99 -2.98
CA ARG A 54 10.71 15.27 -3.60
C ARG A 54 9.51 15.98 -4.21
N ALA A 55 8.66 15.26 -4.95
CA ALA A 55 7.43 15.81 -5.52
C ALA A 55 6.44 16.29 -4.44
N ALA A 56 6.48 15.71 -3.24
CA ALA A 56 5.69 16.16 -2.10
C ALA A 56 6.34 17.34 -1.33
N GLY A 57 7.52 17.81 -1.74
CA GLY A 57 8.27 18.85 -1.04
C GLY A 57 8.81 18.43 0.33
N ILE A 58 9.11 17.13 0.49
CA ILE A 58 9.61 16.56 1.75
C ILE A 58 11.10 16.29 1.62
N ASP A 59 11.88 17.04 2.39
CA ASP A 59 13.32 16.79 2.58
C ASP A 59 13.53 15.50 3.38
N TYR A 60 14.59 14.76 3.05
CA TYR A 60 14.94 13.52 3.73
C TYR A 60 16.45 13.31 3.81
N ASP A 61 16.88 12.58 4.84
CA ASP A 61 18.27 12.17 5.03
C ASP A 61 18.49 10.75 4.49
N LEU A 62 19.66 10.51 3.89
CA LEU A 62 20.11 9.15 3.55
C LEU A 62 20.84 8.53 4.74
N VAL A 63 20.41 7.34 5.15
CA VAL A 63 20.99 6.62 6.30
C VAL A 63 21.55 5.29 5.83
N GLY A 64 22.80 5.01 6.19
CA GLY A 64 23.49 3.78 5.79
C GLY A 64 23.80 3.71 4.28
N PRO A 65 24.14 2.52 3.77
CA PRO A 65 24.41 2.30 2.35
C PRO A 65 23.20 2.66 1.47
N ARG A 66 23.42 3.24 0.30
CA ARG A 66 22.32 3.59 -0.61
C ARG A 66 21.70 2.31 -1.23
N MET A 67 20.38 2.17 -1.11
CA MET A 67 19.58 1.20 -1.83
C MET A 67 19.22 1.76 -3.21
N ASP A 68 20.01 1.43 -4.23
CA ASP A 68 19.74 1.80 -5.63
C ASP A 68 18.60 0.97 -6.26
N ASP A 69 18.30 1.24 -7.53
CA ASP A 69 17.22 0.57 -8.27
C ASP A 69 17.45 -0.93 -8.45
N GLU A 70 18.70 -1.34 -8.69
CA GLU A 70 19.04 -2.76 -8.81
C GLU A 70 18.80 -3.48 -7.48
N ARG A 71 19.24 -2.87 -6.38
CA ARG A 71 19.03 -3.40 -5.04
C ARG A 71 17.56 -3.43 -4.66
N CYS A 72 16.79 -2.40 -5.00
CA CYS A 72 15.33 -2.36 -4.82
C CYS A 72 14.68 -3.54 -5.56
N ALA A 73 15.01 -3.72 -6.84
CA ALA A 73 14.48 -4.82 -7.64
C ALA A 73 14.83 -6.20 -7.05
N ARG A 74 16.05 -6.37 -6.51
CA ARG A 74 16.43 -7.58 -5.77
C ARG A 74 15.63 -7.74 -4.47
N PHE A 75 15.48 -6.67 -3.69
CA PHE A 75 14.72 -6.68 -2.44
C PHE A 75 13.28 -7.14 -2.67
N LEU A 76 12.62 -6.61 -3.71
CA LEU A 76 11.26 -6.98 -4.09
C LEU A 76 11.11 -8.46 -4.46
N ARG A 77 12.17 -9.11 -4.97
CA ARG A 77 12.18 -10.55 -5.25
C ARG A 77 12.44 -11.37 -3.99
N GLU A 78 13.26 -10.85 -3.08
CA GLU A 78 13.77 -11.56 -1.89
C GLU A 78 12.99 -11.25 -0.60
N GLN A 79 11.98 -10.37 -0.65
CA GLN A 79 11.18 -9.98 0.50
C GLN A 79 10.50 -11.18 1.19
N PRO A 80 10.09 -11.03 2.47
CA PRO A 80 9.21 -11.99 3.11
C PRO A 80 8.00 -12.30 2.22
N SER A 81 7.65 -13.59 2.14
CA SER A 81 6.62 -14.18 1.27
C SER A 81 7.03 -14.54 -0.17
N THR A 82 8.11 -13.98 -0.72
CA THR A 82 8.58 -14.33 -2.09
C THR A 82 10.03 -14.84 -2.12
N GLY A 83 10.87 -14.41 -1.18
CA GLY A 83 12.28 -14.79 -1.11
C GLY A 83 12.58 -16.13 -0.41
N PRO A 84 13.86 -16.55 -0.38
CA PRO A 84 14.30 -17.76 0.29
C PRO A 84 14.09 -17.71 1.80
N VAL A 85 13.47 -18.73 2.39
CA VAL A 85 13.10 -18.74 3.83
C VAL A 85 14.27 -18.77 4.81
N GLY A 86 15.42 -19.26 4.37
CA GLY A 86 16.63 -19.43 5.19
C GLY A 86 17.38 -18.13 5.45
N GLN A 87 17.07 -17.06 4.71
CA GLN A 87 17.71 -15.76 4.86
C GLN A 87 16.69 -14.63 4.97
N SER A 88 17.15 -13.49 5.46
CA SER A 88 16.42 -12.23 5.33
C SER A 88 16.49 -11.75 3.87
N ALA A 89 15.64 -10.79 3.52
CA ALA A 89 15.77 -10.02 2.28
C ALA A 89 17.04 -9.14 2.26
N TYR A 90 17.77 -9.09 3.38
CA TYR A 90 19.07 -8.47 3.58
C TYR A 90 20.14 -9.54 3.80
N SER A 91 21.36 -9.30 3.30
CA SER A 91 22.52 -10.07 3.76
C SER A 91 22.85 -9.72 5.22
N ASP A 92 23.58 -10.57 5.93
CA ASP A 92 23.96 -10.28 7.32
C ASP A 92 24.80 -8.99 7.45
N ALA A 93 25.71 -8.76 6.49
CA ALA A 93 26.52 -7.55 6.44
C ALA A 93 25.68 -6.29 6.16
N GLU A 94 24.73 -6.39 5.24
CA GLU A 94 23.82 -5.30 4.91
C GLU A 94 22.89 -4.98 6.08
N LEU A 95 22.35 -6.02 6.73
CA LEU A 95 21.51 -5.87 7.92
C LEU A 95 22.28 -5.17 9.04
N ARG A 96 23.54 -5.56 9.27
CA ARG A 96 24.42 -4.91 10.24
C ARG A 96 24.62 -3.43 9.89
N ALA A 97 24.95 -3.13 8.65
CA ALA A 97 25.23 -1.77 8.21
C ALA A 97 24.03 -0.84 8.41
N TYR A 98 22.83 -1.26 8.01
CA TYR A 98 21.61 -0.47 8.21
C TYR A 98 21.25 -0.34 9.69
N VAL A 99 21.25 -1.43 10.45
CA VAL A 99 20.83 -1.39 11.87
C VAL A 99 21.71 -0.46 12.69
N LEU A 100 23.03 -0.48 12.46
CA LEU A 100 23.96 0.42 13.15
C LEU A 100 23.77 1.88 12.70
N ALA A 101 23.69 2.14 11.39
CA ALA A 101 23.51 3.49 10.86
C ALA A 101 22.18 4.13 11.32
N GLU A 102 21.09 3.37 11.34
CA GLU A 102 19.80 3.80 11.87
C GLU A 102 19.89 4.14 13.37
N ALA A 103 20.53 3.30 14.18
CA ALA A 103 20.65 3.54 15.62
C ALA A 103 21.53 4.76 15.94
N ASP A 104 22.63 4.93 15.21
CA ASP A 104 23.50 6.11 15.31
C ASP A 104 22.73 7.38 14.91
N TYR A 105 21.96 7.32 13.81
CA TYR A 105 21.10 8.42 13.37
C TYR A 105 20.06 8.79 14.42
N PHE A 106 19.38 7.80 15.01
CA PHE A 106 18.39 8.03 16.06
C PHE A 106 19.00 8.72 17.27
N THR A 107 20.19 8.28 17.70
CA THR A 107 20.92 8.87 18.82
C THR A 107 21.35 10.31 18.52
N ALA A 108 21.97 10.53 17.36
CA ALA A 108 22.47 11.84 16.94
C ALA A 108 21.35 12.89 16.82
N HIS A 109 20.15 12.47 16.41
CA HIS A 109 19.00 13.35 16.22
C HIS A 109 17.98 13.32 17.36
N ARG A 110 18.30 12.65 18.48
CA ARG A 110 17.43 12.54 19.67
C ARG A 110 16.03 12.03 19.32
N ILE A 111 15.96 11.05 18.43
CA ILE A 111 14.72 10.39 18.05
C ILE A 111 14.25 9.52 19.22
N HIS A 112 12.99 9.64 19.61
CA HIS A 112 12.33 8.76 20.57
C HIS A 112 11.24 7.89 19.92
N THR A 113 10.78 8.26 18.73
CA THR A 113 9.76 7.50 17.98
C THR A 113 10.18 7.36 16.51
N ALA A 114 10.35 6.13 16.06
CA ALA A 114 10.56 5.79 14.66
C ALA A 114 9.27 5.20 14.07
N VAL A 115 8.84 5.71 12.92
CA VAL A 115 7.64 5.27 12.21
C VAL A 115 8.05 4.66 10.88
N THR A 116 7.66 3.43 10.59
CA THR A 116 7.88 2.81 9.27
C THR A 116 6.70 1.92 8.91
N GLY A 117 6.60 1.47 7.66
CA GLY A 117 5.73 0.35 7.31
C GLY A 117 6.49 -0.91 6.89
N PHE A 118 7.69 -0.78 6.31
CA PHE A 118 8.46 -1.94 5.83
C PHE A 118 9.98 -1.80 5.87
N THR A 119 10.52 -0.78 6.54
CA THR A 119 11.97 -0.70 6.83
C THR A 119 12.30 -1.66 7.97
N LEU A 120 12.33 -2.96 7.67
CA LEU A 120 12.35 -4.05 8.66
C LEU A 120 13.58 -4.01 9.60
N THR A 121 14.69 -3.41 9.17
CA THR A 121 15.89 -3.13 9.97
C THR A 121 15.57 -2.34 11.24
N THR A 122 14.55 -1.45 11.18
CA THR A 122 14.06 -0.68 12.34
C THR A 122 13.60 -1.56 13.50
N THR A 123 13.21 -2.81 13.26
CA THR A 123 12.83 -3.75 14.33
C THR A 123 13.96 -4.08 15.31
N LEU A 124 15.22 -3.89 14.88
CA LEU A 124 16.43 -4.05 15.70
C LEU A 124 17.06 -2.71 16.06
N SER A 125 17.20 -1.77 15.12
CA SER A 125 17.89 -0.50 15.41
C SER A 125 17.17 0.33 16.47
N THR A 126 15.84 0.30 16.48
CA THR A 126 15.06 0.94 17.56
C THR A 126 15.33 0.33 18.92
N ARG A 127 15.56 -1.00 19.00
CA ARG A 127 15.92 -1.67 20.25
C ARG A 127 17.34 -1.38 20.69
N LEU A 128 18.26 -1.24 19.74
CA LEU A 128 19.63 -0.83 20.01
C LEU A 128 19.69 0.61 20.56
N ALA A 129 18.87 1.51 19.99
CA ALA A 129 18.86 2.93 20.37
C ALA A 129 17.87 3.29 21.51
N GLY A 130 17.07 2.34 21.99
CA GLY A 130 16.03 2.62 23.00
C GLY A 130 14.85 3.46 22.48
N VAL A 131 14.55 3.38 21.18
CA VAL A 131 13.51 4.12 20.47
C VAL A 131 12.22 3.31 20.39
N ARG A 132 11.06 3.98 20.43
CA ARG A 132 9.75 3.35 20.19
C ARG A 132 9.52 3.14 18.70
N LEU A 133 9.15 1.93 18.32
CA LEU A 133 8.78 1.59 16.95
C LEU A 133 7.27 1.68 16.75
N VAL A 134 6.83 2.56 15.86
CA VAL A 134 5.49 2.57 15.30
C VAL A 134 5.53 1.93 13.92
N SER A 135 4.75 0.88 13.70
CA SER A 135 4.58 0.27 12.38
C SER A 135 3.25 0.73 11.79
N GLU A 136 3.22 1.34 10.60
CA GLU A 136 2.00 1.38 9.80
C GLU A 136 1.85 0.06 9.07
N HIS A 137 0.85 -0.72 9.46
CA HIS A 137 0.61 -2.00 8.83
C HIS A 137 -0.35 -1.81 7.69
N SER A 138 0.25 -1.70 6.52
CA SER A 138 -0.34 -1.35 5.24
C SER A 138 -1.36 -2.34 4.67
N ALA A 139 -1.92 -3.23 5.47
CA ALA A 139 -2.76 -4.30 5.00
C ALA A 139 -3.60 -4.89 6.12
N SER A 140 -4.60 -5.66 5.72
CA SER A 140 -5.47 -6.41 6.63
C SER A 140 -4.75 -7.58 7.35
N TRP A 141 -3.46 -7.81 7.09
CA TRP A 141 -2.70 -8.94 7.64
C TRP A 141 -2.21 -8.67 9.08
N VAL A 142 -3.15 -8.55 10.02
CA VAL A 142 -2.86 -8.32 11.44
C VAL A 142 -3.36 -9.47 12.31
N PRO A 143 -2.79 -9.69 13.51
CA PRO A 143 -3.10 -10.86 14.33
C PRO A 143 -4.59 -11.13 14.57
N PRO A 144 -5.44 -10.12 14.89
CA PRO A 144 -6.88 -10.35 15.05
C PRO A 144 -7.56 -10.96 13.81
N ILE A 145 -7.02 -10.78 12.62
CA ILE A 145 -7.59 -11.29 11.37
C ILE A 145 -7.21 -12.75 11.16
N PHE A 146 -5.92 -13.05 11.16
CA PHE A 146 -5.46 -14.41 10.89
C PHE A 146 -5.64 -15.37 12.08
N GLU A 147 -5.64 -14.89 13.32
CA GLU A 147 -5.98 -15.71 14.49
C GLU A 147 -7.46 -16.12 14.52
N ARG A 148 -8.32 -15.38 13.81
CA ARG A 148 -9.75 -15.69 13.60
C ARG A 148 -10.01 -16.57 12.37
N GLY A 149 -8.98 -17.01 11.66
CA GLY A 149 -9.16 -17.88 10.49
C GLY A 149 -9.60 -17.15 9.23
N LEU A 150 -9.45 -15.82 9.17
CA LEU A 150 -10.02 -15.03 8.07
C LEU A 150 -9.16 -15.03 6.80
N LEU A 151 -7.90 -15.47 6.83
CA LEU A 151 -7.08 -15.59 5.63
C LEU A 151 -7.63 -16.67 4.70
N PRO A 152 -7.74 -16.41 3.38
CA PRO A 152 -8.07 -17.43 2.41
C PRO A 152 -6.91 -18.42 2.21
N ALA A 153 -7.17 -19.47 1.42
CA ALA A 153 -6.11 -20.30 0.89
C ALA A 153 -5.24 -19.46 -0.08
N PRO A 154 -3.89 -19.52 0.03
CA PRO A 154 -3.02 -18.75 -0.84
C PRO A 154 -3.23 -19.07 -2.34
N SER A 155 -3.40 -18.04 -3.18
CA SER A 155 -3.46 -18.16 -4.65
C SER A 155 -2.22 -18.85 -5.22
N GLN A 156 -1.07 -18.43 -4.69
CA GLN A 156 0.26 -18.98 -4.92
C GLN A 156 0.71 -19.72 -3.66
N PRO A 157 1.24 -20.95 -3.76
CA PRO A 157 1.73 -21.69 -2.60
C PRO A 157 2.80 -20.88 -1.85
N LEU A 158 2.57 -20.62 -0.57
CA LEU A 158 3.62 -20.08 0.30
C LEU A 158 4.39 -21.27 0.88
N LEU A 159 5.60 -21.54 0.39
CA LEU A 159 6.42 -22.68 0.83
C LEU A 159 5.76 -24.04 0.59
N GLY A 160 5.05 -24.16 -0.54
CA GLY A 160 4.26 -25.36 -0.87
C GLY A 160 2.94 -25.47 -0.09
N ILE A 161 2.69 -24.58 0.89
CA ILE A 161 1.47 -24.57 1.67
C ILE A 161 0.37 -23.85 0.87
N ARG A 162 -0.71 -24.58 0.59
CA ARG A 162 -1.96 -24.05 0.00
C ARG A 162 -3.14 -24.05 0.98
N SER A 163 -2.89 -24.37 2.24
CA SER A 163 -3.93 -24.53 3.25
C SER A 163 -4.25 -23.20 3.93
N ALA A 164 -5.51 -22.78 3.85
CA ALA A 164 -6.03 -21.64 4.62
C ALA A 164 -5.79 -21.84 6.13
N TRP A 165 -5.99 -23.06 6.63
CA TRP A 165 -5.77 -23.38 8.04
C TRP A 165 -4.33 -23.12 8.47
N LEU A 166 -3.36 -23.53 7.65
CA LEU A 166 -1.94 -23.29 7.94
C LEU A 166 -1.60 -21.79 7.80
N ALA A 167 -2.12 -21.12 6.77
CA ALA A 167 -1.90 -19.69 6.57
C ALA A 167 -2.33 -18.87 7.79
N ASN A 168 -3.43 -19.26 8.45
CA ASN A 168 -3.96 -18.59 9.65
C ASN A 168 -3.19 -18.94 10.95
N ARG A 169 -2.63 -20.16 11.07
CA ARG A 169 -1.97 -20.61 12.33
C ARG A 169 -0.46 -20.40 12.37
N MET A 170 0.20 -20.37 11.23
CA MET A 170 1.66 -20.31 11.15
C MET A 170 2.30 -18.94 11.47
N PRO A 171 1.71 -17.77 11.17
CA PRO A 171 2.39 -16.49 11.33
C PRO A 171 3.07 -16.24 12.69
N PRO A 172 2.44 -16.52 13.86
CA PRO A 172 3.10 -16.35 15.16
C PRO A 172 4.07 -17.48 15.54
N ARG A 173 4.09 -18.59 14.78
CA ARG A 173 4.83 -19.81 15.14
C ARG A 173 6.13 -19.97 14.36
N VAL A 174 6.21 -19.41 13.16
CA VAL A 174 7.37 -19.58 12.28
C VAL A 174 8.34 -18.41 12.36
N ARG A 175 9.62 -18.73 12.21
CA ARG A 175 10.74 -17.77 12.21
C ARG A 175 11.41 -17.63 10.84
N PHE A 176 10.69 -18.00 9.77
CA PHE A 176 11.17 -17.77 8.40
C PHE A 176 11.51 -16.29 8.22
N TYR A 177 12.58 -16.00 7.47
CA TYR A 177 13.10 -14.65 7.25
C TYR A 177 13.71 -13.95 8.49
N CYS A 178 13.55 -14.50 9.71
CA CYS A 178 14.05 -13.89 10.94
C CYS A 178 15.50 -14.31 11.30
N GLY A 179 16.09 -15.25 10.54
CA GLY A 179 17.39 -15.86 10.87
C GLY A 179 18.54 -14.86 10.96
N GLY A 180 18.72 -14.04 9.92
CA GLY A 180 19.75 -12.98 9.91
C GLY A 180 19.55 -11.95 11.02
N PHE A 181 18.31 -11.50 11.22
CA PHE A 181 17.95 -10.61 12.32
C PHE A 181 18.30 -11.19 13.69
N ASN A 182 18.01 -12.47 13.93
CA ASN A 182 18.30 -13.11 15.22
C ASN A 182 19.78 -13.46 15.42
N ARG A 183 20.58 -13.56 14.35
CA ARG A 183 22.05 -13.61 14.49
C ARG A 183 22.58 -12.25 14.93
N LEU A 184 22.20 -11.18 14.24
CA LEU A 184 22.62 -9.83 14.59
C LEU A 184 22.11 -9.38 15.97
N ALA A 185 20.87 -9.70 16.33
CA ALA A 185 20.31 -9.35 17.63
C ALA A 185 21.11 -9.96 18.79
N ARG A 186 21.59 -11.21 18.65
CA ARG A 186 22.47 -11.85 19.64
C ARG A 186 23.82 -11.15 19.74
N GLU A 187 24.37 -10.73 18.60
CA GLU A 187 25.63 -10.01 18.57
C GLU A 187 25.54 -8.64 19.26
N LEU A 188 24.45 -7.91 19.01
CA LEU A 188 24.19 -6.58 19.57
C LEU A 188 23.64 -6.61 21.01
N GLY A 189 23.35 -7.79 21.57
CA GLY A 189 22.77 -7.92 22.91
C GLY A 189 21.33 -7.40 23.03
N VAL A 190 20.57 -7.34 21.93
CA VAL A 190 19.18 -6.85 21.92
C VAL A 190 18.16 -7.98 21.76
N PRO A 191 16.89 -7.79 22.17
CA PRO A 191 15.85 -8.80 21.98
C PRO A 191 15.64 -9.15 20.50
N GLY A 192 15.68 -10.45 20.19
CA GLY A 192 15.42 -10.97 18.86
C GLY A 192 13.96 -10.83 18.39
N ILE A 193 13.72 -11.30 17.17
CA ILE A 193 12.42 -11.31 16.50
C ILE A 193 11.79 -12.70 16.66
N PRO A 194 10.67 -12.83 17.40
CA PRO A 194 10.17 -14.13 17.81
C PRO A 194 9.45 -14.92 16.70
N SER A 195 8.91 -14.23 15.69
CA SER A 195 8.20 -14.82 14.56
C SER A 195 8.13 -13.87 13.35
N VAL A 196 7.71 -14.37 12.19
CA VAL A 196 7.45 -13.54 11.00
C VAL A 196 6.31 -12.54 11.23
N ALA A 197 5.30 -12.88 12.04
CA ALA A 197 4.26 -11.92 12.39
C ALA A 197 4.83 -10.76 13.22
N ALA A 198 5.75 -11.04 14.15
CA ALA A 198 6.40 -10.01 14.95
C ALA A 198 7.39 -9.14 14.16
N LEU A 199 7.89 -9.61 13.01
CA LEU A 199 8.83 -8.87 12.15
C LEU A 199 8.21 -7.59 11.55
N VAL A 200 6.89 -7.56 11.36
CA VAL A 200 6.17 -6.43 10.74
C VAL A 200 5.34 -5.63 11.75
N LEU A 201 5.42 -5.97 13.04
CA LEU A 201 4.71 -5.28 14.12
C LEU A 201 5.67 -4.37 14.90
N GLY A 202 5.17 -3.20 15.28
CA GLY A 202 5.87 -2.27 16.17
C GLY A 202 5.55 -2.52 17.65
N ASP A 203 6.06 -1.62 18.49
CA ASP A 203 5.53 -1.44 19.85
C ASP A 203 4.09 -0.93 19.78
N LEU A 204 3.83 -0.05 18.81
CA LEU A 204 2.51 0.33 18.35
C LEU A 204 2.39 -0.03 16.87
N THR A 205 1.32 -0.73 16.48
CA THR A 205 0.99 -0.98 15.09
C THR A 205 -0.31 -0.28 14.72
N LEU A 206 -0.25 0.58 13.72
CA LEU A 206 -1.40 1.24 13.13
C LEU A 206 -2.06 0.29 12.13
N VAL A 207 -3.33 -0.03 12.37
CA VAL A 207 -4.16 -0.83 11.47
C VAL A 207 -4.84 0.14 10.51
N THR A 208 -4.29 0.24 9.31
CA THR A 208 -4.67 1.25 8.32
C THR A 208 -5.84 0.79 7.46
N GLU A 209 -6.87 0.19 8.06
CA GLU A 209 -8.07 -0.28 7.37
C GLU A 209 -9.28 -0.16 8.28
N ASP A 210 -10.46 0.04 7.71
CA ASP A 210 -11.70 0.16 8.46
C ASP A 210 -12.21 -1.20 8.99
N PRO A 211 -12.66 -1.28 10.26
CA PRO A 211 -13.29 -2.47 10.84
C PRO A 211 -14.42 -3.08 10.01
N VAL A 212 -15.20 -2.27 9.29
CA VAL A 212 -16.25 -2.73 8.38
C VAL A 212 -15.64 -3.60 7.29
N VAL A 213 -14.54 -3.19 6.67
CA VAL A 213 -13.85 -4.00 5.65
C VAL A 213 -13.23 -5.25 6.27
N LEU A 214 -12.56 -5.11 7.42
CA LEU A 214 -11.88 -6.21 8.11
C LEU A 214 -12.83 -7.31 8.61
N GLY A 215 -14.08 -6.96 8.92
CA GLY A 215 -15.03 -7.88 9.56
C GLY A 215 -14.68 -8.24 10.99
N VAL A 216 -13.91 -7.36 11.65
CA VAL A 216 -13.55 -7.44 13.06
C VAL A 216 -13.75 -6.06 13.66
N SER A 217 -14.46 -5.98 14.79
CA SER A 217 -14.78 -4.69 15.41
C SER A 217 -13.53 -3.94 15.87
N ARG A 218 -13.57 -2.59 15.86
CA ARG A 218 -12.49 -1.75 16.42
C ARG A 218 -12.09 -2.20 17.82
N ARG A 219 -13.10 -2.42 18.69
CA ARG A 219 -12.91 -2.87 20.07
C ARG A 219 -12.09 -4.15 20.14
N ASP A 220 -12.40 -5.13 19.30
CA ASP A 220 -11.67 -6.41 19.29
C ASP A 220 -10.23 -6.26 18.82
N ILE A 221 -9.97 -5.43 17.80
CA ILE A 221 -8.63 -5.17 17.30
C ILE A 221 -7.79 -4.49 18.38
N GLU A 222 -8.31 -3.46 19.03
CA GLU A 222 -7.59 -2.65 20.00
C GLU A 222 -7.47 -3.33 21.38
N ALA A 223 -8.40 -4.24 21.70
CA ALA A 223 -8.34 -5.09 22.89
C ALA A 223 -7.38 -6.28 22.73
N TRP A 224 -6.95 -6.61 21.51
CA TRP A 224 -5.99 -7.70 21.27
C TRP A 224 -4.73 -7.53 22.10
N ARG A 225 -4.22 -8.64 22.64
CA ARG A 225 -2.98 -8.68 23.41
C ARG A 225 -2.06 -9.78 22.85
N PRO A 226 -0.75 -9.53 22.79
CA PRO A 226 0.21 -10.47 22.23
C PRO A 226 0.28 -11.76 23.05
N GLY A 227 0.06 -12.89 22.38
CA GLY A 227 0.37 -14.22 22.91
C GLY A 227 1.82 -14.65 22.62
N ARG A 228 2.06 -15.97 22.67
CA ARG A 228 3.36 -16.54 22.26
C ARG A 228 3.63 -16.24 20.79
N GLY A 229 4.85 -15.79 20.49
CA GLY A 229 5.28 -15.48 19.11
C GLY A 229 5.29 -13.99 18.77
N TYR A 230 4.89 -13.14 19.70
CA TYR A 230 4.88 -11.68 19.55
C TYR A 230 5.74 -11.00 20.62
N ARG A 231 5.93 -9.69 20.49
CA ARG A 231 6.52 -8.85 21.53
C ARG A 231 5.43 -8.48 22.56
N PRO A 232 5.66 -8.64 23.88
CA PRO A 232 4.62 -8.41 24.90
C PRO A 232 4.04 -6.98 24.92
N GLU A 233 4.84 -6.01 24.49
CA GLU A 233 4.49 -4.59 24.50
C GLU A 233 3.64 -4.19 23.29
N THR A 234 3.59 -5.00 22.23
CA THR A 234 2.88 -4.65 20.99
C THR A 234 1.41 -4.35 21.27
N ARG A 235 0.94 -3.21 20.75
CA ARG A 235 -0.46 -2.78 20.74
C ARG A 235 -0.91 -2.46 19.33
N LEU A 236 -2.21 -2.65 19.06
CA LEU A 236 -2.83 -2.29 17.79
C LEU A 236 -3.74 -1.08 17.97
N ARG A 237 -3.76 -0.17 17.00
CA ARG A 237 -4.70 0.96 16.94
C ARG A 237 -5.27 1.10 15.54
N VAL A 238 -6.59 1.15 15.43
CA VAL A 238 -7.24 1.32 14.13
C VAL A 238 -7.18 2.80 13.75
N THR A 239 -6.55 3.12 12.63
CA THR A 239 -6.50 4.48 12.11
C THR A 239 -7.54 4.69 11.02
N GLY A 240 -7.87 3.63 10.27
CA GLY A 240 -8.70 3.73 9.07
C GLY A 240 -7.85 3.77 7.79
N PRO A 241 -8.49 3.91 6.62
CA PRO A 241 -7.83 3.81 5.32
C PRO A 241 -6.71 4.84 5.17
N LEU A 242 -5.56 4.40 4.64
CA LEU A 242 -4.37 5.24 4.43
C LEU A 242 -3.83 4.92 3.03
N PHE A 243 -4.28 5.67 2.03
CA PHE A 243 -3.92 5.48 0.62
C PHE A 243 -3.38 6.76 -0.01
N ALA A 244 -2.67 6.59 -1.12
CA ALA A 244 -1.85 7.63 -1.72
C ALA A 244 -2.65 8.72 -2.44
N HIS A 245 -2.42 9.98 -2.07
CA HIS A 245 -2.74 11.15 -2.89
C HIS A 245 -1.46 11.66 -3.54
N LEU A 246 -1.06 10.96 -4.61
CA LEU A 246 0.15 11.30 -5.37
C LEU A 246 0.07 12.74 -5.89
N PRO A 247 1.07 13.59 -5.62
CA PRO A 247 1.08 14.98 -6.07
C PRO A 247 1.48 15.10 -7.55
N ILE A 248 0.88 14.28 -8.42
CA ILE A 248 1.12 14.31 -9.87
C ILE A 248 -0.20 14.61 -10.59
N PRO A 249 -0.18 15.44 -11.65
CA PRO A 249 -1.39 15.77 -12.40
C PRO A 249 -1.91 14.56 -13.17
N LEU A 250 -3.20 14.58 -13.50
CA LEU A 250 -3.78 13.64 -14.46
C LEU A 250 -3.34 14.06 -15.88
N PRO A 251 -2.67 13.19 -16.67
CA PRO A 251 -2.27 13.54 -18.03
C PRO A 251 -3.47 13.90 -18.91
N ALA A 252 -3.32 14.88 -19.81
CA ALA A 252 -4.44 15.43 -20.60
C ALA A 252 -5.15 14.37 -21.47
N GLU A 253 -4.38 13.49 -22.12
CA GLU A 253 -4.91 12.35 -22.89
C GLU A 253 -5.74 11.38 -22.04
N ILE A 254 -5.34 11.18 -20.78
CA ILE A 254 -6.10 10.34 -19.83
C ILE A 254 -7.33 11.08 -19.34
N ALA A 255 -7.25 12.40 -19.10
CA ALA A 255 -8.39 13.22 -18.75
C ALA A 255 -9.45 13.19 -19.86
N GLU A 256 -9.05 13.35 -21.13
CA GLU A 256 -9.92 13.22 -22.30
C GLU A 256 -10.52 11.81 -22.41
N PHE A 257 -9.71 10.76 -22.22
CA PHE A 257 -10.21 9.39 -22.18
C PHE A 257 -11.20 9.13 -21.04
N LEU A 258 -11.13 9.89 -19.95
CA LEU A 258 -12.05 9.78 -18.82
C LEU A 258 -13.22 10.77 -18.90
N ASP A 259 -13.33 11.52 -20.00
CA ASP A 259 -14.28 12.61 -20.21
C ASP A 259 -14.24 13.67 -19.09
N VAL A 260 -13.05 13.90 -18.54
CA VAL A 260 -12.77 14.95 -17.56
C VAL A 260 -12.52 16.25 -18.33
N PRO A 261 -13.23 17.36 -18.02
CA PRO A 261 -12.97 18.63 -18.68
C PRO A 261 -11.51 19.05 -18.53
N VAL A 262 -10.83 19.22 -19.66
CA VAL A 262 -9.46 19.75 -19.71
C VAL A 262 -9.57 21.26 -19.94
N PRO A 263 -8.95 22.12 -19.11
CA PRO A 263 -8.93 23.56 -19.36
C PRO A 263 -8.38 23.86 -20.76
N ALA A 264 -9.03 24.78 -21.49
CA ALA A 264 -8.60 25.19 -22.82
C ALA A 264 -7.16 25.75 -22.76
N GLY A 265 -6.23 25.11 -23.49
CA GLY A 265 -4.81 25.47 -23.51
C GLY A 265 -3.83 24.31 -23.24
N ALA A 266 -4.31 23.14 -22.80
CA ALA A 266 -3.46 21.98 -22.50
C ALA A 266 -3.01 21.15 -23.72
N HIS A 267 -3.49 21.47 -24.92
CA HIS A 267 -3.14 20.77 -26.16
C HIS A 267 -2.08 21.56 -26.94
N GLY A 268 -0.87 21.70 -26.40
CA GLY A 268 0.22 22.41 -27.07
C GLY A 268 1.61 21.88 -26.73
N SER A 269 2.17 21.06 -27.64
CA SER A 269 3.57 20.63 -27.83
C SER A 269 4.39 20.03 -26.66
N PRO A 270 5.30 19.06 -26.94
CA PRO A 270 6.14 18.42 -25.93
C PRO A 270 7.27 19.36 -25.51
N GLY A 271 6.97 20.27 -24.58
CA GLY A 271 7.94 21.06 -23.84
C GLY A 271 7.60 21.00 -22.35
N PRO A 272 8.56 21.33 -21.45
CA PRO A 272 8.33 21.29 -20.01
C PRO A 272 7.50 22.50 -19.61
N VAL A 273 6.19 22.45 -19.86
CA VAL A 273 5.22 23.42 -19.34
C VAL A 273 4.18 22.63 -18.57
N GLU A 274 4.27 22.74 -17.24
CA GLU A 274 3.29 22.28 -16.27
C GLU A 274 1.90 22.80 -16.65
N THR A 275 1.14 22.01 -17.40
CA THR A 275 -0.28 22.31 -17.64
C THR A 275 -1.10 21.51 -16.64
N THR A 276 -1.37 22.18 -15.52
CA THR A 276 -1.90 21.61 -14.28
C THR A 276 -3.42 21.53 -14.30
N VAL A 277 -3.99 20.39 -13.91
CA VAL A 277 -5.35 20.32 -13.37
C VAL A 277 -5.22 20.18 -11.86
N SER A 278 -5.27 21.30 -11.12
CA SER A 278 -5.16 21.32 -9.66
C SER A 278 -6.50 20.98 -9.00
N ALA A 279 -6.52 19.87 -8.24
CA ALA A 279 -7.23 19.60 -6.99
C ALA A 279 -8.56 20.32 -6.65
N GLY A 280 -9.44 20.58 -7.62
CA GLY A 280 -10.80 21.08 -7.39
C GLY A 280 -11.91 20.03 -7.59
N LEU A 281 -11.56 18.75 -7.81
CA LEU A 281 -12.49 17.74 -8.35
C LEU A 281 -12.75 16.52 -7.44
N ALA A 282 -12.36 16.59 -6.15
CA ALA A 282 -12.54 15.50 -5.18
C ALA A 282 -14.02 15.23 -4.81
N HIS A 283 -14.93 16.16 -5.14
CA HIS A 283 -16.38 15.96 -5.07
C HIS A 283 -17.01 16.25 -6.44
N ALA A 284 -17.00 15.25 -7.32
CA ALA A 284 -17.87 15.27 -8.48
C ALA A 284 -18.57 13.91 -8.57
N ASP A 285 -19.49 13.68 -7.64
CA ASP A 285 -20.75 13.09 -8.06
C ASP A 285 -21.60 14.29 -8.52
N GLN A 286 -21.77 14.46 -9.84
CA GLN A 286 -22.86 15.29 -10.33
C GLN A 286 -24.09 14.39 -10.29
N PRO A 287 -25.01 14.54 -9.32
CA PRO A 287 -26.21 13.75 -9.28
C PRO A 287 -27.05 14.13 -10.51
N GLY A 288 -27.14 13.23 -11.50
CA GLY A 288 -28.05 13.41 -12.64
C GLY A 288 -27.52 13.02 -14.02
N ARG A 289 -26.21 12.78 -14.21
CA ARG A 289 -25.76 12.24 -15.51
C ARG A 289 -26.03 10.74 -15.55
N SER A 290 -27.07 10.35 -16.29
CA SER A 290 -27.40 8.95 -16.56
C SER A 290 -26.15 8.20 -17.06
N ARG A 291 -25.51 7.41 -16.19
CA ARG A 291 -24.42 6.46 -16.56
C ARG A 291 -24.87 5.43 -17.61
N ARG A 292 -26.17 5.37 -17.94
CA ARG A 292 -26.75 4.40 -18.88
C ARG A 292 -26.42 4.66 -20.36
N SER A 293 -25.89 5.84 -20.73
CA SER A 293 -25.65 6.19 -22.14
C SER A 293 -24.18 6.16 -22.59
N ARG A 294 -23.22 5.87 -21.70
CA ARG A 294 -21.78 5.85 -22.03
C ARG A 294 -21.22 4.44 -21.89
N ARG A 295 -20.28 4.08 -22.77
CA ARG A 295 -19.49 2.83 -22.63
C ARG A 295 -18.80 2.82 -21.26
N PRO A 296 -18.88 1.70 -20.50
CA PRO A 296 -18.22 1.62 -19.21
C PRO A 296 -16.71 1.72 -19.35
N VAL A 297 -16.04 2.27 -18.35
CA VAL A 297 -14.58 2.35 -18.25
C VAL A 297 -14.07 1.35 -17.23
N ILE A 298 -13.13 0.49 -17.64
CA ILE A 298 -12.43 -0.45 -16.78
C ILE A 298 -11.01 0.03 -16.57
N TYR A 299 -10.60 0.23 -15.32
CA TYR A 299 -9.22 0.57 -14.97
C TYR A 299 -8.42 -0.66 -14.60
N VAL A 300 -7.40 -1.00 -15.39
CA VAL A 300 -6.49 -2.13 -15.17
C VAL A 300 -5.19 -1.61 -14.54
N ALA A 301 -5.06 -1.83 -13.24
CA ALA A 301 -3.93 -1.42 -12.40
C ALA A 301 -3.33 -2.64 -11.66
N ILE A 302 -2.88 -3.63 -12.41
CA ILE A 302 -2.19 -4.83 -11.89
C ILE A 302 -0.68 -4.54 -11.87
N THR A 303 -0.29 -3.54 -11.06
CA THR A 303 1.10 -3.09 -10.95
C THR A 303 1.98 -4.16 -10.32
N SER A 304 3.26 -4.21 -10.68
CA SER A 304 4.21 -5.23 -10.19
C SER A 304 3.84 -6.67 -10.59
N SER A 305 3.36 -6.83 -11.82
CA SER A 305 3.03 -8.13 -12.42
C SER A 305 3.73 -8.32 -13.76
N PRO A 306 3.95 -9.57 -14.23
CA PRO A 306 4.51 -9.81 -15.55
C PRO A 306 3.65 -9.16 -16.65
N PRO A 307 4.25 -8.57 -17.69
CA PRO A 307 3.51 -7.97 -18.81
C PRO A 307 2.50 -8.93 -19.47
N SER A 308 2.83 -10.23 -19.50
CA SER A 308 1.95 -11.27 -20.04
C SER A 308 0.62 -11.39 -19.29
N LEU A 309 0.60 -11.13 -17.98
CA LEU A 309 -0.63 -11.14 -17.18
C LEU A 309 -1.53 -9.97 -17.59
N VAL A 310 -0.97 -8.77 -17.71
CA VAL A 310 -1.71 -7.56 -18.13
C VAL A 310 -2.31 -7.76 -19.52
N ARG A 311 -1.51 -8.26 -20.48
CA ARG A 311 -1.99 -8.57 -21.84
C ARG A 311 -3.12 -9.60 -21.84
N ALA A 312 -3.02 -10.65 -21.02
CA ALA A 312 -4.07 -11.67 -20.91
C ALA A 312 -5.40 -11.08 -20.38
N VAL A 313 -5.31 -10.22 -19.36
CA VAL A 313 -6.48 -9.53 -18.78
C VAL A 313 -7.12 -8.60 -19.80
N VAL A 314 -6.35 -7.73 -20.45
CA VAL A 314 -6.88 -6.80 -21.45
C VAL A 314 -7.56 -7.55 -22.59
N ARG A 315 -6.96 -8.65 -23.08
CA ARG A 315 -7.56 -9.51 -24.09
C ARG A 315 -8.91 -10.08 -23.65
N ALA A 316 -9.02 -10.53 -22.40
CA ALA A 316 -10.27 -11.09 -21.86
C ALA A 316 -11.34 -10.01 -21.58
N LEU A 317 -10.96 -8.75 -21.40
CA LEU A 317 -11.89 -7.64 -21.20
C LEU A 317 -12.42 -7.03 -22.51
N ARG A 318 -11.65 -7.11 -23.62
CA ARG A 318 -12.04 -6.55 -24.93
C ARG A 318 -13.47 -6.92 -25.39
N PRO A 319 -13.93 -8.19 -25.27
CA PRO A 319 -15.28 -8.57 -25.70
C PRO A 319 -16.43 -7.84 -24.99
N LEU A 320 -16.18 -7.17 -23.86
CA LEU A 320 -17.20 -6.42 -23.13
C LEU A 320 -17.56 -5.09 -23.81
N GLY A 321 -16.80 -4.64 -24.81
CA GLY A 321 -17.00 -3.34 -25.47
C GLY A 321 -16.77 -2.13 -24.56
N ALA A 322 -16.23 -2.35 -23.36
CA ALA A 322 -15.84 -1.30 -22.42
C ALA A 322 -14.59 -0.57 -22.91
N ARG A 323 -14.46 0.70 -22.53
CA ARG A 323 -13.21 1.47 -22.62
C ARG A 323 -12.25 0.95 -21.56
N ILE A 324 -10.99 0.69 -21.91
CA ILE A 324 -10.02 0.11 -20.98
C ILE A 324 -8.88 1.09 -20.77
N LEU A 325 -8.63 1.50 -19.53
CA LEU A 325 -7.45 2.28 -19.14
C LEU A 325 -6.44 1.36 -18.44
N VAL A 326 -5.23 1.27 -18.94
CA VAL A 326 -4.15 0.45 -18.38
C VAL A 326 -3.10 1.35 -17.73
N ALA A 327 -2.74 1.08 -16.48
CA ALA A 327 -1.58 1.70 -15.83
C ALA A 327 -0.31 0.86 -16.07
N ALA A 328 0.54 1.32 -16.97
CA ALA A 328 1.85 0.74 -17.29
C ALA A 328 2.93 1.42 -16.43
N THR A 329 3.36 0.77 -15.34
CA THR A 329 4.36 1.37 -14.44
C THR A 329 5.80 1.20 -14.93
N VAL A 330 6.24 -0.05 -15.10
CA VAL A 330 7.65 -0.40 -15.42
C VAL A 330 7.78 -1.12 -16.75
N HIS A 331 6.66 -1.52 -17.35
CA HIS A 331 6.64 -2.39 -18.52
C HIS A 331 6.16 -1.63 -19.75
N ASP A 332 6.82 -1.87 -20.88
CA ASP A 332 6.29 -1.44 -22.17
C ASP A 332 5.07 -2.30 -22.54
N LEU A 333 3.94 -1.61 -22.63
CA LEU A 333 2.61 -2.13 -22.94
C LEU A 333 1.96 -1.33 -24.08
N ALA A 334 2.74 -0.52 -24.82
CA ALA A 334 2.23 0.31 -25.91
C ALA A 334 1.56 -0.52 -27.02
N ASP A 335 1.94 -1.79 -27.18
CA ASP A 335 1.32 -2.74 -28.10
C ASP A 335 -0.17 -3.03 -27.80
N LEU A 336 -0.65 -2.71 -26.60
CA LEU A 336 -2.05 -2.87 -26.23
C LEU A 336 -2.95 -1.73 -26.70
N ALA A 337 -2.38 -0.55 -27.01
CA ALA A 337 -3.12 0.68 -27.23
C ALA A 337 -3.86 0.71 -28.58
N ASP A 338 -5.12 1.14 -28.55
CA ASP A 338 -5.98 1.39 -29.71
C ASP A 338 -7.20 2.25 -29.31
N ASP A 339 -8.21 2.36 -30.19
CA ASP A 339 -9.44 3.14 -29.93
C ASP A 339 -10.22 2.68 -28.68
N GLN A 340 -10.04 1.43 -28.23
CA GLN A 340 -10.69 0.87 -27.04
C GLN A 340 -9.79 0.96 -25.80
N VAL A 341 -8.47 0.85 -25.98
CA VAL A 341 -7.49 0.69 -24.90
C VAL A 341 -6.54 1.87 -24.85
N MET A 342 -6.58 2.62 -23.76
CA MET A 342 -5.60 3.66 -23.42
C MET A 342 -4.56 3.10 -22.47
N VAL A 343 -3.28 3.34 -22.74
CA VAL A 343 -2.16 2.93 -21.88
C VAL A 343 -1.47 4.18 -21.35
N GLY A 344 -1.52 4.39 -20.04
CA GLY A 344 -0.84 5.49 -19.36
C GLY A 344 0.32 4.97 -18.51
N GLY A 345 1.26 5.86 -18.16
CA GLY A 345 2.41 5.55 -17.29
C GLY A 345 2.02 5.33 -15.81
N VAL A 346 2.76 5.98 -14.91
CA VAL A 346 2.34 6.12 -13.51
C VAL A 346 1.16 7.09 -13.43
N LEU A 347 0.00 6.60 -13.01
CA LEU A 347 -1.23 7.37 -12.95
C LEU A 347 -1.61 7.75 -11.51
N PRO A 348 -2.16 8.95 -11.26
CA PRO A 348 -2.72 9.32 -9.97
C PRO A 348 -4.05 8.57 -9.74
N SER A 349 -3.99 7.36 -9.19
CA SER A 349 -5.18 6.49 -9.02
C SER A 349 -6.32 7.18 -8.28
N HIS A 350 -6.04 8.04 -7.30
CA HIS A 350 -7.06 8.82 -6.58
C HIS A 350 -7.85 9.80 -7.47
N LEU A 351 -7.30 10.23 -8.61
CA LEU A 351 -8.00 11.04 -9.62
C LEU A 351 -8.67 10.18 -10.71
N VAL A 352 -8.08 9.03 -11.04
CA VAL A 352 -8.61 8.10 -12.05
C VAL A 352 -9.82 7.33 -11.54
N MET A 353 -9.72 6.75 -10.34
CA MET A 353 -10.70 5.82 -9.80
C MET A 353 -12.12 6.39 -9.70
N PRO A 354 -12.34 7.66 -9.30
CA PRO A 354 -13.68 8.27 -9.32
C PRO A 354 -14.32 8.42 -10.71
N ARG A 355 -13.61 8.07 -11.79
CA ARG A 355 -14.07 8.20 -13.19
C ARG A 355 -14.27 6.85 -13.90
N VAL A 356 -14.08 5.75 -13.18
CA VAL A 356 -14.18 4.40 -13.76
C VAL A 356 -15.30 3.59 -13.12
N ASP A 357 -15.70 2.52 -13.81
CA ASP A 357 -16.89 1.75 -13.48
C ASP A 357 -16.53 0.43 -12.80
N LEU A 358 -15.33 -0.07 -13.09
CA LEU A 358 -14.72 -1.27 -12.52
C LEU A 358 -13.20 -1.07 -12.42
N ALA A 359 -12.61 -1.48 -11.30
CA ALA A 359 -11.17 -1.59 -11.13
C ALA A 359 -10.72 -3.05 -11.24
N VAL A 360 -9.65 -3.32 -11.99
CA VAL A 360 -8.99 -4.63 -12.07
C VAL A 360 -7.58 -4.48 -11.51
N THR A 361 -7.28 -5.15 -10.41
CA THR A 361 -6.02 -4.93 -9.67
C THR A 361 -5.40 -6.22 -9.17
N ALA A 362 -4.12 -6.17 -8.78
CA ALA A 362 -3.50 -7.28 -8.06
C ALA A 362 -4.07 -7.46 -6.63
N GLY A 363 -4.83 -6.50 -6.09
CA GLY A 363 -5.32 -6.57 -4.70
C GLY A 363 -4.39 -5.95 -3.65
N GLY A 364 -3.36 -5.21 -4.06
CA GLY A 364 -2.53 -4.46 -3.13
C GLY A 364 -3.35 -3.40 -2.39
N GLN A 365 -3.11 -3.22 -1.09
CA GLN A 365 -3.98 -2.42 -0.23
C GLN A 365 -4.24 -1.00 -0.73
N GLY A 366 -3.21 -0.30 -1.23
CA GLY A 366 -3.39 1.07 -1.74
C GLY A 366 -4.40 1.15 -2.89
N SER A 367 -4.35 0.21 -3.82
CA SER A 367 -5.30 0.13 -4.95
C SER A 367 -6.70 -0.27 -4.48
N VAL A 368 -6.78 -1.22 -3.55
CA VAL A 368 -8.03 -1.67 -2.93
C VAL A 368 -8.72 -0.50 -2.21
N GLN A 369 -8.00 0.23 -1.38
CA GLN A 369 -8.54 1.37 -0.65
C GLN A 369 -8.92 2.51 -1.56
N THR A 370 -8.12 2.79 -2.60
CA THR A 370 -8.48 3.81 -3.59
C THR A 370 -9.78 3.45 -4.32
N ALA A 371 -9.98 2.17 -4.67
CA ALA A 371 -11.22 1.69 -5.29
C ALA A 371 -12.43 1.87 -4.36
N MET A 372 -12.28 1.48 -3.10
CA MET A 372 -13.36 1.62 -2.10
C MET A 372 -13.64 3.08 -1.76
N ALA A 373 -12.62 3.94 -1.64
CA ALA A 373 -12.77 5.39 -1.47
C ALA A 373 -13.48 6.06 -2.65
N ALA A 374 -13.41 5.47 -3.84
CA ALA A 374 -14.14 5.94 -5.02
C ALA A 374 -15.54 5.29 -5.18
N GLY A 375 -15.90 4.31 -4.35
CA GLY A 375 -17.14 3.54 -4.50
C GLY A 375 -17.14 2.66 -5.77
N VAL A 376 -15.98 2.13 -6.15
CA VAL A 376 -15.79 1.35 -7.38
C VAL A 376 -15.61 -0.13 -7.06
N PRO A 377 -16.45 -1.03 -7.64
CA PRO A 377 -16.25 -2.47 -7.53
C PRO A 377 -14.89 -2.94 -8.04
N LEU A 378 -14.37 -4.02 -7.46
CA LEU A 378 -13.02 -4.50 -7.74
C LEU A 378 -13.00 -5.96 -8.23
N LEU A 379 -12.31 -6.21 -9.34
CA LEU A 379 -11.91 -7.54 -9.77
C LEU A 379 -10.44 -7.76 -9.40
N GLY A 380 -10.19 -8.60 -8.41
CA GLY A 380 -8.86 -8.86 -7.88
C GLY A 380 -8.20 -10.07 -8.53
N ILE A 381 -6.91 -9.94 -8.86
CA ILE A 381 -6.06 -11.02 -9.40
C ILE A 381 -4.80 -11.15 -8.54
N PRO A 382 -4.89 -11.74 -7.33
CA PRO A 382 -3.79 -11.73 -6.37
C PRO A 382 -2.57 -12.55 -6.77
N LEU A 383 -1.40 -11.98 -6.49
CA LEU A 383 -0.08 -12.59 -6.70
C LEU A 383 0.61 -12.93 -5.37
N GLN A 384 0.11 -12.40 -4.26
CA GLN A 384 0.68 -12.53 -2.92
C GLN A 384 -0.41 -12.80 -1.89
N LEU A 385 -0.04 -13.40 -0.75
CA LEU A 385 -0.98 -13.76 0.32
C LEU A 385 -1.73 -12.55 0.89
N GLU A 386 -1.05 -11.41 1.04
CA GLU A 386 -1.65 -10.17 1.52
C GLU A 386 -2.73 -9.66 0.56
N GLN A 387 -2.45 -9.75 -0.74
CA GLN A 387 -3.40 -9.38 -1.79
C GLN A 387 -4.62 -10.31 -1.83
N ASP A 388 -4.42 -11.62 -1.61
CA ASP A 388 -5.50 -12.60 -1.49
C ASP A 388 -6.46 -12.22 -0.36
N LEU A 389 -5.92 -11.85 0.79
CA LEU A 389 -6.69 -11.41 1.94
C LEU A 389 -7.52 -10.17 1.62
N ASN A 390 -6.90 -9.11 1.09
CA ASN A 390 -7.61 -7.85 0.83
C ASN A 390 -8.79 -8.04 -0.13
N VAL A 391 -8.58 -8.80 -1.23
CA VAL A 391 -9.64 -9.07 -2.21
C VAL A 391 -10.74 -9.93 -1.59
N THR A 392 -10.36 -10.95 -0.80
CA THR A 392 -11.33 -11.83 -0.13
C THR A 392 -12.19 -11.07 0.90
N LEU A 393 -11.60 -10.12 1.64
CA LEU A 393 -12.36 -9.29 2.57
C LEU A 393 -13.40 -8.43 1.83
N LEU A 394 -13.04 -7.83 0.70
CA LEU A 394 -14.00 -7.10 -0.13
C LEU A 394 -15.06 -8.00 -0.78
N GLU A 395 -14.69 -9.22 -1.19
CA GLU A 395 -15.64 -10.19 -1.73
C GLU A 395 -16.68 -10.58 -0.68
N ARG A 396 -16.27 -10.76 0.58
CA ARG A 396 -17.19 -10.97 1.72
C ARG A 396 -18.11 -9.77 1.99
N ARG A 397 -17.72 -8.57 1.56
CA ARG A 397 -18.57 -7.36 1.60
C ARG A 397 -19.41 -7.17 0.35
N GLY A 398 -19.28 -8.05 -0.64
CA GLY A 398 -19.99 -7.95 -1.90
C GLY A 398 -19.48 -6.81 -2.78
N ALA A 399 -18.29 -6.25 -2.53
CA ALA A 399 -17.71 -5.16 -3.32
C ALA A 399 -16.66 -5.65 -4.33
N ALA A 400 -16.31 -6.94 -4.32
CA ALA A 400 -15.29 -7.50 -5.19
C ALA A 400 -15.57 -8.94 -5.67
N ARG A 401 -14.80 -9.35 -6.67
CA ARG A 401 -14.62 -10.75 -7.08
C ARG A 401 -13.13 -11.10 -7.17
N TRP A 402 -12.81 -12.35 -6.84
CA TRP A 402 -11.46 -12.89 -6.91
C TRP A 402 -11.28 -13.80 -8.14
N VAL A 403 -10.13 -13.67 -8.82
CA VAL A 403 -9.72 -14.55 -9.92
C VAL A 403 -8.29 -15.02 -9.72
N ALA A 404 -8.05 -16.32 -9.87
CA ALA A 404 -6.70 -16.86 -9.82
C ALA A 404 -5.86 -16.31 -10.98
N PRO A 405 -4.56 -16.01 -10.80
CA PRO A 405 -3.70 -15.53 -11.90
C PRO A 405 -3.69 -16.42 -13.14
N ARG A 406 -3.77 -17.75 -12.96
CA ARG A 406 -3.86 -18.73 -14.07
C ARG A 406 -5.15 -18.63 -14.89
N GLN A 407 -6.17 -17.95 -14.37
CA GLN A 407 -7.47 -17.75 -15.00
C GLN A 407 -7.67 -16.33 -15.55
N ALA A 408 -6.64 -15.47 -15.46
CA ALA A 408 -6.74 -14.05 -15.82
C ALA A 408 -7.03 -13.79 -17.32
N GLY A 409 -6.73 -14.75 -18.20
CA GLY A 409 -7.09 -14.68 -19.63
C GLY A 409 -8.33 -15.48 -20.03
N SER A 410 -9.10 -16.00 -19.07
CA SER A 410 -10.20 -16.93 -19.34
C SER A 410 -11.56 -16.25 -19.47
N SER A 411 -12.54 -16.96 -20.04
CA SER A 411 -13.94 -16.53 -20.08
C SER A 411 -14.54 -16.28 -18.70
N ARG A 412 -13.99 -16.91 -17.64
CA ARG A 412 -14.37 -16.62 -16.25
C ARG A 412 -14.07 -15.17 -15.88
N LEU A 413 -12.93 -14.62 -16.29
CA LEU A 413 -12.60 -13.22 -16.02
C LEU A 413 -13.60 -12.30 -16.72
N THR A 414 -13.90 -12.56 -18.00
CA THR A 414 -14.89 -11.80 -18.77
C THR A 414 -16.27 -11.84 -18.11
N ALA A 415 -16.73 -13.02 -17.68
CA ALA A 415 -18.02 -13.19 -17.03
C ALA A 415 -18.11 -12.40 -15.71
N LEU A 416 -17.10 -12.49 -14.85
CA LEU A 416 -17.06 -11.78 -13.57
C LEU A 416 -16.95 -10.26 -13.76
N ALA A 417 -16.18 -9.80 -14.74
CA ALA A 417 -16.11 -8.38 -15.08
C ALA A 417 -17.46 -7.86 -15.60
N SER A 418 -18.15 -8.63 -16.45
CA SER A 418 -19.50 -8.31 -16.91
C SER A 418 -20.49 -8.24 -15.74
N GLU A 419 -20.42 -9.21 -14.83
CA GLU A 419 -21.25 -9.25 -13.61
C GLU A 419 -21.03 -8.01 -12.74
N LEU A 420 -19.77 -7.66 -12.44
CA LEU A 420 -19.42 -6.47 -11.65
C LEU A 420 -19.87 -5.15 -12.29
N LEU A 421 -19.93 -5.09 -13.63
CA LEU A 421 -20.38 -3.91 -14.37
C LEU A 421 -21.91 -3.79 -14.43
N THR A 422 -22.63 -4.92 -14.41
CA THR A 422 -24.07 -4.96 -14.70
C THR A 422 -24.94 -5.17 -13.46
N ASP A 423 -24.45 -5.88 -12.44
CA ASP A 423 -25.16 -6.07 -11.18
C ASP A 423 -24.85 -4.92 -10.22
N GLY A 424 -25.83 -4.02 -10.05
CA GLY A 424 -25.70 -2.85 -9.19
C GLY A 424 -25.46 -3.16 -7.70
N ARG A 425 -25.60 -4.41 -7.24
CA ARG A 425 -25.28 -4.80 -5.85
C ARG A 425 -23.81 -4.55 -5.51
N TYR A 426 -22.89 -4.79 -6.44
CA TYR A 426 -21.46 -4.59 -6.21
C TYR A 426 -21.12 -3.12 -6.00
N ARG A 427 -21.72 -2.27 -6.83
CA ARG A 427 -21.56 -0.82 -6.73
C ARG A 427 -22.12 -0.28 -5.42
N ARG A 428 -23.33 -0.69 -5.04
CA ARG A 428 -23.92 -0.31 -3.75
C ARG A 428 -23.05 -0.75 -2.56
N ALA A 429 -22.45 -1.93 -2.62
CA ALA A 429 -21.54 -2.40 -1.59
C ALA A 429 -20.25 -1.56 -1.52
N ALA A 430 -19.65 -1.23 -2.67
CA ALA A 430 -18.49 -0.35 -2.72
C ALA A 430 -18.81 1.08 -2.25
N GLU A 431 -19.99 1.61 -2.60
CA GLU A 431 -20.48 2.91 -2.15
C GLU A 431 -20.75 2.96 -0.64
N ALA A 432 -21.26 1.88 -0.04
CA ALA A 432 -21.39 1.78 1.41
C ALA A 432 -20.03 1.82 2.12
N ILE A 433 -19.00 1.18 1.55
CA ILE A 433 -17.63 1.29 2.10
C ILE A 433 -17.07 2.71 1.90
N ARG A 434 -17.35 3.34 0.75
CA ARG A 434 -16.99 4.75 0.49
C ARG A 434 -17.52 5.69 1.57
N GLU A 435 -18.78 5.54 1.98
CA GLU A 435 -19.38 6.36 3.04
C GLU A 435 -18.64 6.23 4.37
N VAL A 436 -18.23 5.01 4.73
CA VAL A 436 -17.43 4.74 5.94
C VAL A 436 -16.05 5.38 5.84
N TYR A 437 -15.39 5.26 4.67
CA TYR A 437 -14.09 5.86 4.43
C TYR A 437 -14.15 7.39 4.46
N ALA A 438 -15.19 8.00 3.89
CA ALA A 438 -15.38 9.45 3.90
C ALA A 438 -15.58 10.01 5.31
N ALA A 439 -16.09 9.20 6.25
CA ALA A 439 -16.25 9.56 7.66
C ALA A 439 -14.97 9.36 8.49
N THR A 440 -13.88 8.84 7.91
CA THR A 440 -12.68 8.46 8.64
C THR A 440 -11.42 9.12 8.07
N ASP A 441 -10.79 9.98 8.86
CA ASP A 441 -9.49 10.57 8.51
C ASP A 441 -8.34 9.67 8.99
N GLY A 442 -7.95 8.71 8.14
CA GLY A 442 -6.86 7.77 8.42
C GLY A 442 -5.52 8.44 8.73
N PRO A 443 -5.02 9.38 7.89
CA PRO A 443 -3.82 10.13 8.16
C PRO A 443 -3.85 10.89 9.50
N ALA A 444 -4.92 11.64 9.79
CA ALA A 444 -5.02 12.39 11.05
C ALA A 444 -5.08 11.48 12.27
N ASN A 445 -5.79 10.35 12.18
CA ASN A 445 -5.82 9.34 13.24
C ASN A 445 -4.44 8.71 13.45
N ALA A 446 -3.70 8.41 12.36
CA ALA A 446 -2.34 7.90 12.45
C ALA A 446 -1.40 8.88 13.16
N ALA A 447 -1.45 10.16 12.78
CA ALA A 447 -0.68 11.22 13.43
C ALA A 447 -1.01 11.30 14.94
N GLU A 448 -2.30 11.25 15.31
CA GLU A 448 -2.71 11.25 16.73
C GLU A 448 -2.13 10.07 17.51
N GLN A 449 -2.19 8.86 16.95
CA GLN A 449 -1.65 7.68 17.60
C GLN A 449 -0.12 7.76 17.73
N ILE A 450 0.59 8.27 16.72
CA ILE A 450 2.04 8.50 16.77
C ILE A 450 2.38 9.52 17.88
N LEU A 451 1.66 10.63 17.97
CA LEU A 451 1.88 11.67 18.99
C LEU A 451 1.55 11.18 20.41
N SER A 452 0.70 10.17 20.55
CA SER A 452 0.39 9.55 21.84
C SER A 452 1.52 8.68 22.40
N VAL A 453 2.49 8.30 21.56
CA VAL A 453 3.65 7.50 21.98
C VAL A 453 4.56 8.37 22.84
N ARG A 454 4.63 8.03 24.13
CA ARG A 454 5.56 8.68 25.05
C ARG A 454 6.97 8.08 24.88
N PRO A 455 8.04 8.90 25.01
CA PRO A 455 9.42 8.42 25.02
C PRO A 455 9.63 7.26 25.99
#